data_AF-A0A7S4UWG2-F1
#
_entry.id   AF-A0A7S4UWG2-F1
#
_cell.length_a   1.000
_cell.length_b   1.000
_cell.length_c   1.000
_cell.angle_alpha   90.00
_cell.angle_beta   90.00
_cell.angle_gamma   90.00
#
_symmetry.space_group_name_H-M   'P 1'
#
loop_
_entity.id
_entity.type
_entity.pdbx_description
1 polymer ?
#
loop_
_entity_poly.entity_id
_entity_poly.type
_entity_poly.pdbx_seq_one_letter_code
_entity_poly.pdbx_strand_id
1 'polypeptide(L)'
;YSRDSAFPPTTVMQMRQQRPRGRLSRRRQQAPRALLVAAAALCAVVGLRWRCGGPAFGGPRWGTVYPTQKQIDFANSLAEENGVAIPEGLLEDRDKISEFIDEQIAIRGPSEKQLAFAQKLADRDGIKVPAEAMKSRIAISEFIDERIEKGGPVPPSERQISYAQNLATEAGIALPPEVRTDSGACSDFINRFGGTSGSHGAGEPSQKQLAFAERIAEATGKGLPAEAHKDRKLCAQFIDEGLASGKIPPSKRQLAFAERLAEETGQALPPDAANSAKRCSELIDEMLEAKPPSDKQLAFAESLAEAAGRKLPADVLNSSKRCSDFIDQLLATAPPTDSQIALAEDLAVEAGREVPPEVDVRAKACSAFIDELRPGQAAARSRTSKVSGASPPTDKQLKFAEDLAGRAGIQLPDDAHASQEACSRFIDEMRGGSQRAAPRLPWSPSGKQ
;
A
#
# COMPACT_ATOMS: atom_id res chain seq x y z
N TYR A 1 -67.90 -44.83 -36.53
CA TYR A 1 -66.62 -44.70 -35.83
C TYR A 1 -66.08 -46.11 -35.59
N SER A 2 -65.72 -46.88 -36.62
CA SER A 2 -64.50 -46.80 -37.47
C SER A 2 -63.22 -46.97 -36.62
N ARG A 3 -62.69 -48.20 -36.48
CA ARG A 3 -61.63 -48.85 -37.31
C ARG A 3 -60.24 -48.27 -37.00
N ASP A 4 -59.34 -49.01 -36.34
CA ASP A 4 -58.49 -50.13 -36.82
C ASP A 4 -57.11 -49.65 -37.26
N SER A 5 -56.09 -50.47 -36.92
CA SER A 5 -54.87 -50.74 -37.70
C SER A 5 -53.82 -49.63 -37.82
N ALA A 6 -52.53 -49.85 -38.04
CA ALA A 6 -51.61 -50.98 -37.92
C ALA A 6 -50.20 -50.41 -38.26
N PHE A 7 -49.16 -51.13 -37.84
CA PHE A 7 -47.74 -51.08 -38.29
C PHE A 7 -47.54 -50.83 -39.81
N PRO A 8 -46.35 -50.40 -40.33
CA PRO A 8 -45.03 -50.98 -39.99
C PRO A 8 -43.77 -50.06 -40.04
N PRO A 9 -42.57 -50.61 -39.74
CA PRO A 9 -41.27 -49.95 -39.87
C PRO A 9 -40.56 -50.33 -41.18
N THR A 10 -39.78 -49.44 -41.82
CA THR A 10 -38.59 -49.85 -42.61
C THR A 10 -37.70 -48.69 -43.08
N THR A 11 -36.41 -48.97 -42.93
CA THR A 11 -35.18 -48.51 -43.61
C THR A 11 -35.30 -48.22 -45.12
N VAL A 12 -34.43 -47.33 -45.66
CA VAL A 12 -33.51 -47.54 -46.83
C VAL A 12 -33.34 -46.28 -47.76
N MET A 13 -32.07 -45.88 -47.90
CA MET A 13 -31.31 -45.23 -49.00
C MET A 13 -31.46 -43.77 -49.49
N GLN A 14 -30.32 -43.07 -49.37
CA GLN A 14 -29.51 -42.40 -50.39
C GLN A 14 -30.17 -41.70 -51.61
N MET A 15 -29.96 -40.38 -51.68
CA MET A 15 -29.53 -39.66 -52.90
C MET A 15 -28.65 -38.46 -52.47
N ARG A 16 -27.32 -38.54 -52.60
CA ARG A 16 -26.53 -37.89 -53.66
C ARG A 16 -27.12 -36.59 -54.23
N GLN A 17 -26.53 -35.45 -53.85
CA GLN A 17 -26.19 -34.40 -54.81
C GLN A 17 -24.73 -34.00 -54.65
N GLN A 18 -24.05 -33.88 -55.79
CA GLN A 18 -22.65 -33.53 -55.92
C GLN A 18 -22.48 -32.05 -56.31
N ARG A 19 -21.30 -31.52 -55.91
CA ARG A 19 -20.46 -30.44 -56.53
C ARG A 19 -20.66 -29.00 -56.00
N PRO A 20 -19.64 -28.11 -56.09
CA PRO A 20 -18.26 -28.29 -56.58
C PRO A 20 -17.13 -27.82 -55.63
N ARG A 21 -15.93 -28.13 -56.11
CA ARG A 21 -14.57 -27.83 -55.64
C ARG A 21 -14.28 -26.36 -55.33
N GLY A 22 -13.48 -26.16 -54.27
CA GLY A 22 -12.69 -24.94 -54.04
C GLY A 22 -11.51 -25.23 -53.12
N ARG A 23 -10.40 -25.74 -53.68
CA ARG A 23 -9.11 -25.87 -52.99
C ARG A 23 -8.52 -24.47 -52.76
N LEU A 24 -8.26 -24.11 -51.50
CA LEU A 24 -7.20 -23.16 -51.17
C LEU A 24 -6.27 -23.83 -50.16
N SER A 25 -5.35 -24.62 -50.71
CA SER A 25 -4.12 -25.03 -50.06
C SER A 25 -3.28 -23.77 -49.79
N ARG A 26 -3.25 -23.30 -48.53
CA ARG A 26 -2.22 -22.36 -48.09
C ARG A 26 -0.88 -23.09 -48.11
N ARG A 27 -0.13 -22.89 -49.19
CA ARG A 27 1.30 -23.20 -49.28
C ARG A 27 2.01 -22.54 -48.10
N ARG A 28 2.59 -23.36 -47.23
CA ARG A 28 3.78 -23.00 -46.45
C ARG A 28 4.84 -22.53 -47.45
N GLN A 29 5.11 -21.22 -47.50
CA GLN A 29 6.37 -20.75 -48.04
C GLN A 29 7.41 -20.90 -46.93
N GLN A 30 8.20 -21.97 -47.02
CA GLN A 30 9.52 -22.00 -46.43
C GLN A 30 10.40 -21.05 -47.24
N ALA A 31 10.83 -19.94 -46.63
CA ALA A 31 11.98 -19.18 -47.11
C ALA A 31 13.26 -19.74 -46.44
N PRO A 32 14.37 -19.87 -47.17
CA PRO A 32 15.55 -20.60 -46.70
C PRO A 32 16.34 -19.82 -45.63
N ARG A 33 16.52 -20.48 -44.47
CA ARG A 33 17.54 -20.20 -43.46
C ARG A 33 18.94 -20.44 -44.03
N ALA A 34 19.50 -19.49 -44.76
CA ALA A 34 20.90 -19.52 -45.19
C ALA A 34 21.37 -18.15 -45.68
N LEU A 35 21.48 -17.15 -44.80
CA LEU A 35 22.29 -15.92 -45.04
C LEU A 35 22.45 -15.00 -43.82
N LEU A 36 22.53 -15.55 -42.60
CA LEU A 36 22.81 -14.75 -41.39
C LEU A 36 23.70 -15.51 -40.38
N VAL A 37 24.65 -16.30 -40.90
CA VAL A 37 25.73 -16.94 -40.11
C VAL A 37 27.11 -16.38 -40.50
N ALA A 38 27.18 -15.32 -41.32
CA ALA A 38 28.44 -14.72 -41.77
C ALA A 38 28.64 -13.25 -41.33
N ALA A 39 27.96 -12.80 -40.27
CA ALA A 39 28.10 -11.44 -39.72
C ALA A 39 28.29 -11.39 -38.19
N ALA A 40 28.72 -12.49 -37.58
CA ALA A 40 28.96 -12.59 -36.13
C ALA A 40 30.41 -12.98 -35.76
N ALA A 41 31.36 -12.91 -36.71
CA ALA A 41 32.74 -13.37 -36.50
C ALA A 41 33.83 -12.30 -36.75
N LEU A 42 33.49 -11.00 -36.72
CA LEU A 42 34.47 -9.91 -36.91
C LEU A 42 34.27 -8.68 -36.01
N CYS A 43 33.66 -8.84 -34.82
CA CYS A 43 33.50 -7.75 -33.83
C CYS A 43 34.09 -8.06 -32.44
N ALA A 44 35.05 -8.99 -32.33
CA ALA A 44 35.59 -9.45 -31.05
C ALA A 44 36.99 -8.91 -30.67
N VAL A 45 37.58 -7.92 -31.37
CA VAL A 45 39.01 -7.56 -31.10
C VAL A 45 39.31 -6.06 -30.95
N VAL A 46 38.38 -5.12 -31.08
CA VAL A 46 38.71 -3.71 -30.77
C VAL A 46 37.59 -3.06 -29.96
N GLY A 47 37.87 -2.81 -28.68
CA GLY A 47 37.01 -2.08 -27.76
C GLY A 47 36.82 -0.62 -28.17
N LEU A 48 35.93 -0.38 -29.14
CA LEU A 48 35.41 0.94 -29.48
C LEU A 48 33.89 0.90 -29.36
N ARG A 49 33.38 1.48 -28.27
CA ARG A 49 31.96 1.68 -28.00
C ARG A 49 31.41 2.69 -29.00
N TRP A 50 30.84 2.21 -30.11
CA TRP A 50 30.23 3.06 -31.13
C TRP A 50 28.96 3.71 -30.60
N ARG A 51 29.01 5.04 -30.50
CA ARG A 51 27.91 5.95 -30.26
C ARG A 51 27.13 6.11 -31.56
N CYS A 52 26.11 5.29 -31.77
CA CYS A 52 25.14 5.50 -32.84
C CYS A 52 24.05 6.45 -32.34
N GLY A 53 24.15 7.72 -32.77
CA GLY A 53 23.03 8.66 -32.72
C GLY A 53 21.98 8.25 -33.74
N GLY A 54 20.81 7.83 -33.26
CA GLY A 54 19.58 7.70 -34.04
C GLY A 54 18.74 8.98 -33.97
N PRO A 55 17.95 9.30 -35.01
CA PRO A 55 17.20 10.55 -35.09
C PRO A 55 16.05 10.60 -34.08
N ALA A 56 15.79 11.81 -33.60
CA ALA A 56 14.78 12.15 -32.61
C ALA A 56 13.36 11.78 -33.07
N PHE A 57 12.84 10.66 -32.59
CA PHE A 57 11.39 10.43 -32.51
C PHE A 57 10.87 11.13 -31.25
N GLY A 58 10.21 12.27 -31.45
CA GLY A 58 9.50 13.01 -30.42
C GLY A 58 8.22 12.28 -30.00
N GLY A 59 8.35 11.36 -29.05
CA GLY A 59 7.26 11.00 -28.14
C GLY A 59 7.29 11.90 -26.90
N PRO A 60 6.18 12.03 -26.13
CA PRO A 60 6.16 12.86 -24.93
C PRO A 60 7.24 12.35 -23.97
N ARG A 61 8.26 13.16 -23.70
CA ARG A 61 9.21 12.88 -22.63
C ARG A 61 8.41 12.83 -21.34
N TRP A 62 8.44 11.68 -20.66
CA TRP A 62 8.05 11.56 -19.27
C TRP A 62 8.65 12.76 -18.51
N GLY A 63 7.78 13.57 -17.91
CA GLY A 63 8.19 14.83 -17.28
C GLY A 63 9.32 14.58 -16.28
N THR A 64 10.35 15.41 -16.32
CA THR A 64 11.42 15.44 -15.34
C THR A 64 10.80 15.44 -13.95
N VAL A 65 10.98 14.34 -13.20
CA VAL A 65 10.49 14.26 -11.83
C VAL A 65 11.42 15.14 -11.01
N TYR A 66 10.91 16.27 -10.54
CA TYR A 66 11.68 17.19 -9.72
C TYR A 66 11.98 16.56 -8.35
N PRO A 67 13.19 16.78 -7.81
CA PRO A 67 13.51 16.47 -6.42
C PRO A 67 12.47 17.02 -5.46
N THR A 68 12.11 16.24 -4.44
CA THR A 68 11.29 16.78 -3.35
C THR A 68 12.10 17.78 -2.53
N GLN A 69 11.44 18.79 -1.96
CA GLN A 69 12.13 19.80 -1.14
C GLN A 69 12.97 19.17 -0.03
N LYS A 70 12.51 18.07 0.56
CA LYS A 70 13.25 17.33 1.60
C LYS A 70 14.51 16.62 1.09
N GLN A 71 14.49 16.09 -0.14
CA GLN A 71 15.71 15.54 -0.75
C GLN A 71 16.72 16.66 -0.98
N ILE A 72 16.26 17.84 -1.36
CA ILE A 72 17.11 19.03 -1.51
C ILE A 72 17.69 19.45 -0.15
N ASP A 73 16.85 19.57 0.87
CA ASP A 73 17.28 19.99 2.22
C ASP A 73 18.26 18.98 2.83
N PHE A 74 18.01 17.67 2.65
CA PHE A 74 18.89 16.62 3.13
C PHE A 74 20.21 16.58 2.35
N ALA A 75 20.17 16.71 1.02
CA ALA A 75 21.38 16.86 0.21
C ALA A 75 22.19 18.09 0.63
N ASN A 76 21.54 19.22 0.92
CA ASN A 76 22.19 20.43 1.43
C ASN A 76 22.83 20.20 2.79
N SER A 77 22.15 19.51 3.71
CA SER A 77 22.72 19.20 5.03
C SER A 77 23.97 18.32 4.92
N LEU A 78 23.94 17.31 4.04
CA LEU A 78 25.09 16.44 3.77
C LEU A 78 26.22 17.19 3.06
N ALA A 79 25.88 18.08 2.14
CA ALA A 79 26.82 18.93 1.40
C ALA A 79 27.53 19.92 2.35
N GLU A 80 26.79 20.59 3.24
CA GLU A 80 27.33 21.49 4.26
C GLU A 80 28.20 20.74 5.27
N GLU A 81 27.72 19.58 5.77
CA GLU A 81 28.44 18.75 6.75
C GLU A 81 29.73 18.15 6.16
N ASN A 82 29.71 17.72 4.90
CA ASN A 82 30.88 17.19 4.21
C ASN A 82 31.76 18.29 3.55
N GLY A 83 31.35 19.56 3.59
CA GLY A 83 32.08 20.69 3.01
C GLY A 83 32.13 20.71 1.48
N VAL A 84 31.13 20.12 0.80
CA VAL A 84 31.02 20.02 -0.66
C VAL A 84 29.90 20.93 -1.15
N ALA A 85 30.09 21.63 -2.28
CA ALA A 85 29.03 22.41 -2.90
C ALA A 85 28.17 21.53 -3.84
N ILE A 86 26.84 21.68 -3.80
CA ILE A 86 25.94 20.98 -4.72
C ILE A 86 26.12 21.57 -6.14
N PRO A 87 26.41 20.75 -7.16
CA PRO A 87 26.54 21.22 -8.54
C PRO A 87 25.25 21.88 -9.07
N GLU A 88 25.39 22.99 -9.81
CA GLU A 88 24.25 23.68 -10.43
C GLU A 88 23.51 22.76 -11.42
N GLY A 89 22.19 22.66 -11.27
CA GLY A 89 21.32 21.78 -12.09
C GLY A 89 21.03 20.40 -11.51
N LEU A 90 21.65 20.03 -10.37
CA LEU A 90 21.35 18.77 -9.67
C LEU A 90 19.97 18.81 -8.97
N LEU A 91 19.51 20.02 -8.64
CA LEU A 91 18.23 20.29 -7.97
C LEU A 91 17.00 20.17 -8.89
N GLU A 92 17.21 19.91 -10.18
CA GLU A 92 16.15 19.80 -11.18
C GLU A 92 15.82 18.34 -11.53
N ASP A 93 16.61 17.38 -11.04
CA ASP A 93 16.51 15.97 -11.39
C ASP A 93 16.59 15.09 -10.15
N ARG A 94 15.48 14.42 -9.82
CA ARG A 94 15.35 13.57 -8.62
C ARG A 94 16.36 12.42 -8.60
N ASP A 95 16.72 11.88 -9.75
CA ASP A 95 17.61 10.73 -9.77
C ASP A 95 19.05 11.19 -9.51
N LYS A 96 19.45 12.35 -10.05
CA LYS A 96 20.78 12.95 -9.77
C LYS A 96 20.95 13.38 -8.31
N ILE A 97 19.93 13.95 -7.68
CA ILE A 97 20.03 14.31 -6.26
C ILE A 97 20.14 13.08 -5.36
N SER A 98 19.51 11.97 -5.75
CA SER A 98 19.56 10.72 -4.99
C SER A 98 20.94 10.07 -5.08
N GLU A 99 21.54 10.04 -6.27
CA GLU A 99 22.93 9.59 -6.46
C GLU A 99 23.92 10.41 -5.62
N PHE A 100 23.76 11.75 -5.60
CA PHE A 100 24.60 12.62 -4.77
C PHE A 100 24.42 12.33 -3.27
N ILE A 101 23.19 12.13 -2.80
CA ILE A 101 22.92 11.76 -1.40
C ILE A 101 23.61 10.44 -1.05
N ASP A 102 23.52 9.43 -1.91
CA ASP A 102 24.14 8.12 -1.67
C ASP A 102 25.68 8.22 -1.61
N GLU A 103 26.30 9.01 -2.49
CA GLU A 103 27.73 9.32 -2.46
C GLU A 103 28.13 10.02 -1.15
N GLN A 104 27.35 11.02 -0.71
CA GLN A 104 27.66 11.77 0.51
C GLN A 104 27.43 10.95 1.79
N ILE A 105 26.41 10.06 1.81
CA ILE A 105 26.19 9.12 2.92
C ILE A 105 27.34 8.12 3.04
N ALA A 106 27.91 7.68 1.91
CA ALA A 106 29.05 6.77 1.91
C ALA A 106 30.29 7.39 2.61
N ILE A 107 30.43 8.72 2.58
CA ILE A 107 31.52 9.45 3.25
C ILE A 107 31.35 9.51 4.77
N ARG A 108 30.10 9.59 5.27
CA ARG A 108 29.78 9.80 6.69
C ARG A 108 30.06 8.61 7.61
N GLY A 109 30.33 7.42 7.07
CA GLY A 109 30.56 6.20 7.84
C GLY A 109 29.28 5.62 8.49
N PRO A 110 29.39 4.49 9.22
CA PRO A 110 28.24 3.81 9.83
C PRO A 110 27.63 4.57 11.02
N SER A 111 26.31 4.46 11.21
CA SER A 111 25.61 5.07 12.36
C SER A 111 25.94 4.35 13.67
N GLU A 112 25.94 5.07 14.79
CA GLU A 112 26.09 4.51 16.15
C GLU A 112 25.09 3.37 16.44
N LYS A 113 23.85 3.47 15.93
CA LYS A 113 22.84 2.41 16.09
C LYS A 113 23.21 1.16 15.30
N GLN A 114 23.78 1.31 14.10
CA GLN A 114 24.25 0.20 13.30
C GLN A 114 25.46 -0.46 13.97
N LEU A 115 26.40 0.32 14.50
CA LEU A 115 27.54 -0.19 15.27
C LEU A 115 27.09 -0.95 16.52
N ALA A 116 26.15 -0.41 17.29
CA ALA A 116 25.63 -1.06 18.49
C ALA A 116 24.88 -2.37 18.17
N PHE A 117 24.13 -2.41 17.07
CA PHE A 117 23.43 -3.61 16.64
C PHE A 117 24.39 -4.66 16.09
N ALA A 118 25.36 -4.27 15.26
CA ALA A 118 26.44 -5.13 14.80
C ALA A 118 27.23 -5.72 15.97
N GLN A 119 27.55 -4.91 17.00
CA GLN A 119 28.23 -5.37 18.19
C GLN A 119 27.40 -6.42 18.95
N LYS A 120 26.09 -6.22 19.12
CA LYS A 120 25.20 -7.21 19.75
C LYS A 120 25.17 -8.54 19.00
N LEU A 121 25.13 -8.51 17.66
CA LEU A 121 25.20 -9.71 16.83
C LEU A 121 26.57 -10.40 16.93
N ALA A 122 27.64 -9.61 16.96
CA ALA A 122 29.00 -10.10 17.10
C ALA A 122 29.22 -10.78 18.46
N ASP A 123 28.75 -10.16 19.55
CA ASP A 123 28.78 -10.73 20.90
C ASP A 123 27.98 -12.03 21.01
N ARG A 124 26.80 -12.09 20.37
CA ARG A 124 25.98 -13.31 20.28
C ARG A 124 26.74 -14.44 19.59
N ASP A 125 27.42 -14.13 18.49
CA ASP A 125 28.12 -15.11 17.67
C ASP A 125 29.56 -15.39 18.17
N GLY A 126 30.00 -14.72 19.24
CA GLY A 126 31.35 -14.85 19.81
C GLY A 126 32.46 -14.31 18.91
N ILE A 127 32.13 -13.40 17.99
CA ILE A 127 33.02 -12.84 16.97
C ILE A 127 33.17 -11.34 17.22
N LYS A 128 34.29 -10.73 16.82
CA LYS A 128 34.45 -9.26 16.89
C LYS A 128 33.98 -8.63 15.59
N VAL A 129 33.34 -7.47 15.67
CA VAL A 129 33.02 -6.68 14.48
C VAL A 129 34.34 -6.32 13.76
N PRO A 130 34.50 -6.64 12.46
CA PRO A 130 35.71 -6.31 11.72
C PRO A 130 35.98 -4.80 11.72
N ALA A 131 37.23 -4.40 11.89
CA ALA A 131 37.62 -2.98 11.89
C ALA A 131 37.29 -2.26 10.57
N GLU A 132 37.20 -3.01 9.47
CA GLU A 132 36.78 -2.50 8.16
C GLU A 132 35.27 -2.21 8.12
N ALA A 133 34.46 -3.07 8.73
CA ALA A 133 33.02 -2.87 8.89
C ALA A 133 32.73 -1.63 9.74
N MET A 134 33.54 -1.33 10.76
CA MET A 134 33.34 -0.14 11.61
C MET A 134 33.58 1.20 10.89
N LYS A 135 34.26 1.20 9.74
CA LYS A 135 34.62 2.42 9.00
C LYS A 135 33.66 2.71 7.84
N SER A 136 32.97 1.71 7.32
CA SER A 136 32.07 1.84 6.18
C SER A 136 30.66 1.44 6.55
N ARG A 137 29.70 2.31 6.22
CA ARG A 137 28.26 2.03 6.40
C ARG A 137 27.82 0.80 5.62
N ILE A 138 28.36 0.62 4.42
CA ILE A 138 28.04 -0.52 3.56
C ILE A 138 28.59 -1.78 4.19
N ALA A 139 29.87 -1.77 4.58
CA ALA A 139 30.52 -2.93 5.19
C ALA A 139 29.89 -3.34 6.53
N ILE A 140 29.38 -2.39 7.34
CA ILE A 140 28.65 -2.75 8.55
C ILE A 140 27.27 -3.34 8.28
N SER A 141 26.56 -2.83 7.27
CA SER A 141 25.27 -3.40 6.88
C SER A 141 25.43 -4.82 6.34
N GLU A 142 26.41 -5.04 5.45
CA GLU A 142 26.73 -6.39 4.95
C GLU A 142 27.11 -7.34 6.07
N PHE A 143 27.90 -6.87 7.04
CA PHE A 143 28.21 -7.65 8.24
C PHE A 143 26.95 -7.99 9.05
N ILE A 144 26.04 -7.04 9.25
CA ILE A 144 24.78 -7.28 9.97
C ILE A 144 23.94 -8.32 9.22
N ASP A 145 23.79 -8.19 7.91
CA ASP A 145 22.98 -9.09 7.09
C ASP A 145 23.55 -10.51 7.07
N GLU A 146 24.87 -10.66 6.91
CA GLU A 146 25.56 -11.95 6.98
C GLU A 146 25.35 -12.62 8.36
N ARG A 147 25.37 -11.85 9.45
CA ARG A 147 25.17 -12.38 10.81
C ARG A 147 23.72 -12.72 11.11
N ILE A 148 22.77 -12.03 10.47
CA ILE A 148 21.35 -12.39 10.54
C ILE A 148 21.11 -13.69 9.76
N GLU A 149 21.75 -13.86 8.60
CA GLU A 149 21.59 -15.04 7.75
C GLU A 149 22.30 -16.28 8.33
N LYS A 150 23.51 -16.12 8.88
CA LYS A 150 24.31 -17.22 9.45
C LYS A 150 24.01 -17.50 10.91
N GLY A 151 23.52 -16.51 11.65
CA GLY A 151 23.26 -16.64 13.07
C GLY A 151 21.84 -17.10 13.36
N GLY A 152 21.68 -17.79 14.49
CA GLY A 152 20.38 -18.21 14.99
C GLY A 152 19.45 -17.04 15.36
N PRO A 153 18.30 -17.32 15.99
CA PRO A 153 17.27 -16.31 16.20
C PRO A 153 17.78 -15.05 16.90
N VAL A 154 17.37 -13.90 16.37
CA VAL A 154 17.78 -12.58 16.88
C VAL A 154 16.99 -12.31 18.16
N PRO A 155 17.64 -11.87 19.26
CA PRO A 155 16.93 -11.55 20.48
C PRO A 155 15.91 -10.40 20.26
N PRO A 156 14.70 -10.51 20.84
CA PRO A 156 13.69 -9.46 20.74
C PRO A 156 14.14 -8.17 21.42
N SER A 157 13.54 -7.05 21.00
CA SER A 157 13.72 -5.77 21.67
C SER A 157 13.21 -5.84 23.12
N GLU A 158 13.84 -5.11 24.04
CA GLU A 158 13.40 -4.98 25.44
C GLU A 158 11.92 -4.55 25.54
N ARG A 159 11.47 -3.69 24.62
CA ARG A 159 10.05 -3.29 24.53
C ARG A 159 9.14 -4.45 24.17
N GLN A 160 9.57 -5.32 23.25
CA GLN A 160 8.81 -6.52 22.87
C GLN A 160 8.75 -7.51 24.04
N ILE A 161 9.86 -7.73 24.74
CA ILE A 161 9.92 -8.64 25.90
C ILE A 161 9.00 -8.16 27.02
N SER A 162 9.07 -6.87 27.40
CA SER A 162 8.20 -6.29 28.43
C SER A 162 6.72 -6.35 28.06
N TYR A 163 6.39 -6.11 26.78
CA TYR A 163 5.02 -6.26 26.30
C TYR A 163 4.53 -7.71 26.36
N ALA A 164 5.35 -8.67 25.90
CA ALA A 164 5.04 -10.08 26.01
C ALA A 164 4.91 -10.57 27.47
N GLN A 165 5.71 -10.04 28.39
CA GLN A 165 5.59 -10.32 29.84
C GLN A 165 4.24 -9.84 30.40
N ASN A 166 3.78 -8.66 30.00
CA ASN A 166 2.47 -8.15 30.41
C ASN A 166 1.34 -9.04 29.88
N LEU A 167 1.41 -9.43 28.60
CA LEU A 167 0.43 -10.34 28.00
C LEU A 167 0.41 -11.72 28.69
N ALA A 168 1.57 -12.26 29.03
CA ALA A 168 1.67 -13.53 29.75
C ALA A 168 1.04 -13.43 31.15
N THR A 169 1.30 -12.32 31.86
CA THR A 169 0.71 -12.03 33.17
C THR A 169 -0.81 -11.89 33.10
N GLU A 170 -1.32 -11.16 32.10
CA GLU A 170 -2.75 -10.97 31.86
C GLU A 170 -3.44 -12.28 31.49
N ALA A 171 -2.79 -13.11 30.67
CA ALA A 171 -3.28 -14.43 30.32
C ALA A 171 -3.15 -15.47 31.44
N GLY A 172 -2.44 -15.14 32.54
CA GLY A 172 -2.13 -16.09 33.63
C GLY A 172 -1.21 -17.22 33.20
N ILE A 173 -0.42 -17.04 32.14
CA ILE A 173 0.49 -18.04 31.57
C ILE A 173 1.93 -17.63 31.87
N ALA A 174 2.80 -18.59 32.22
CA ALA A 174 4.23 -18.30 32.35
C ALA A 174 4.83 -17.96 30.97
N LEU A 175 5.61 -16.87 30.89
CA LEU A 175 6.23 -16.47 29.63
C LEU A 175 7.25 -17.53 29.18
N PRO A 176 7.08 -18.17 28.01
CA PRO A 176 8.01 -19.18 27.53
C PRO A 176 9.43 -18.60 27.38
N PRO A 177 10.49 -19.34 27.74
CA PRO A 177 11.87 -18.85 27.66
C PRO A 177 12.30 -18.50 26.22
N GLU A 178 11.70 -19.13 25.22
CA GLU A 178 11.94 -18.89 23.80
C GLU A 178 11.56 -17.46 23.40
N VAL A 179 10.51 -16.89 24.01
CA VAL A 179 10.05 -15.51 23.76
C VAL A 179 11.08 -14.46 24.21
N ARG A 180 12.00 -14.82 25.12
CA ARG A 180 13.06 -13.91 25.59
C ARG A 180 14.30 -13.93 24.71
N THR A 181 14.43 -14.95 23.87
CA THR A 181 15.66 -15.24 23.12
C THR A 181 15.45 -15.17 21.62
N ASP A 182 14.22 -15.34 21.14
CA ASP A 182 13.86 -15.31 19.73
C ASP A 182 12.80 -14.23 19.48
N SER A 183 13.15 -13.26 18.64
CA SER A 183 12.27 -12.15 18.26
C SER A 183 11.07 -12.59 17.41
N GLY A 184 11.21 -13.62 16.60
CA GLY A 184 10.11 -14.28 15.89
C GLY A 184 9.16 -14.95 16.87
N ALA A 185 9.67 -15.76 17.79
CA ALA A 185 8.86 -16.39 18.83
C ALA A 185 8.15 -15.35 19.72
N CYS A 186 8.81 -14.22 20.02
CA CYS A 186 8.19 -13.11 20.75
C CYS A 186 7.08 -12.44 19.95
N SER A 187 7.29 -12.19 18.67
CA SER A 187 6.27 -11.64 17.78
C SER A 187 5.08 -12.59 17.63
N ASP A 188 5.31 -13.90 17.48
CA ASP A 188 4.26 -14.90 17.38
C ASP A 188 3.47 -15.02 18.69
N PHE A 189 4.15 -14.98 19.84
CA PHE A 189 3.50 -14.90 21.14
C PHE A 189 2.65 -13.64 21.27
N ILE A 190 3.19 -12.48 20.89
CA ILE A 190 2.45 -11.21 20.88
C ILE A 190 1.25 -11.27 19.93
N ASN A 191 1.36 -11.87 18.75
CA ASN A 191 0.24 -11.96 17.82
C ASN A 191 -0.84 -12.92 18.34
N ARG A 192 -0.43 -14.05 18.91
CA ARG A 192 -1.33 -15.08 19.45
C ARG A 192 -2.11 -14.59 20.66
N PHE A 193 -1.44 -13.91 21.59
CA PHE A 193 -2.06 -13.45 22.84
C PHE A 193 -2.53 -11.99 22.76
N GLY A 194 -1.93 -11.18 21.90
CA GLY A 194 -2.33 -9.80 21.62
C GLY A 194 -3.59 -9.66 20.78
N GLY A 195 -4.03 -10.72 20.07
CA GLY A 195 -5.32 -10.77 19.41
C GLY A 195 -6.52 -10.99 20.36
N THR A 196 -6.31 -11.69 21.47
CA THR A 196 -7.33 -11.90 22.52
C THR A 196 -7.46 -10.72 23.47
N SER A 197 -6.37 -9.98 23.65
CA SER A 197 -6.36 -8.68 24.31
C SER A 197 -6.29 -7.59 23.25
N GLY A 198 -7.37 -7.41 22.48
CA GLY A 198 -7.66 -6.08 21.97
C GLY A 198 -7.55 -5.15 23.17
N SER A 199 -6.60 -4.22 23.14
CA SER A 199 -6.24 -3.29 24.23
C SER A 199 -7.41 -2.38 24.62
N HIS A 200 -8.42 -3.01 25.19
CA HIS A 200 -9.61 -2.47 25.85
C HIS A 200 -9.63 -3.07 27.26
N GLY A 201 -8.44 -3.10 27.89
CA GLY A 201 -8.28 -3.49 29.27
C GLY A 201 -9.26 -2.69 30.14
N ALA A 202 -9.78 -3.36 31.16
CA ALA A 202 -10.61 -2.79 32.22
C ALA A 202 -9.82 -1.70 32.96
N GLY A 203 -9.75 -0.52 32.36
CA GLY A 203 -9.11 0.67 32.87
C GLY A 203 -9.86 1.89 32.36
N GLU A 204 -9.48 3.06 32.85
CA GLU A 204 -10.17 4.29 32.52
C GLU A 204 -10.23 4.52 30.99
N PRO A 205 -11.35 5.02 30.46
CA PRO A 205 -11.46 5.36 29.05
C PRO A 205 -10.45 6.45 28.67
N SER A 206 -10.03 6.44 27.40
CA SER A 206 -9.13 7.50 26.90
C SER A 206 -9.83 8.86 27.00
N GLN A 207 -9.07 9.94 27.22
CA GLN A 207 -9.61 11.31 27.20
C GLN A 207 -10.37 11.63 25.91
N LYS A 208 -9.93 11.09 24.76
CA LYS A 208 -10.65 11.24 23.48
C LYS A 208 -11.98 10.52 23.46
N GLN A 209 -12.05 9.37 24.12
CA GLN A 209 -13.27 8.57 24.22
C GLN A 209 -14.28 9.24 25.15
N LEU A 210 -13.83 9.77 26.30
CA LEU A 210 -14.67 10.54 27.21
C LEU A 210 -15.21 11.81 26.56
N ALA A 211 -14.36 12.61 25.92
CA ALA A 211 -14.81 13.81 25.21
C ALA A 211 -15.83 13.50 24.10
N PHE A 212 -15.69 12.34 23.44
CA PHE A 212 -16.66 11.89 22.45
C PHE A 212 -17.98 11.43 23.11
N ALA A 213 -17.90 10.67 24.19
CA ALA A 213 -19.06 10.24 24.96
C ALA A 213 -19.83 11.42 25.57
N GLU A 214 -19.14 12.43 26.09
CA GLU A 214 -19.74 13.68 26.58
C GLU A 214 -20.48 14.43 25.46
N ARG A 215 -19.88 14.54 24.27
CA ARG A 215 -20.55 15.13 23.11
C ARG A 215 -21.82 14.37 22.71
N ILE A 216 -21.79 13.04 22.79
CA ILE A 216 -22.96 12.19 22.56
C ILE A 216 -24.02 12.42 23.65
N ALA A 217 -23.60 12.53 24.92
CA ALA A 217 -24.49 12.79 26.05
C ALA A 217 -25.21 14.13 25.90
N GLU A 218 -24.49 15.19 25.53
CA GLU A 218 -25.04 16.52 25.24
C GLU A 218 -26.01 16.47 24.06
N ALA A 219 -25.63 15.85 22.95
CA ALA A 219 -26.46 15.77 21.74
C ALA A 219 -27.75 14.95 21.95
N THR A 220 -27.69 13.89 22.76
CA THR A 220 -28.83 13.00 23.02
C THR A 220 -29.66 13.43 24.24
N GLY A 221 -29.16 14.37 25.04
CA GLY A 221 -29.75 14.78 26.32
C GLY A 221 -29.67 13.70 27.42
N LYS A 222 -28.93 12.62 27.20
CA LYS A 222 -28.71 11.53 28.17
C LYS A 222 -27.37 11.77 28.82
N GLY A 223 -27.34 12.32 30.03
CA GLY A 223 -26.09 12.57 30.76
C GLY A 223 -25.18 11.34 30.81
N LEU A 224 -23.86 11.55 30.78
CA LEU A 224 -22.88 10.46 30.80
C LEU A 224 -22.87 9.80 32.21
N PRO A 225 -23.12 8.49 32.33
CA PRO A 225 -23.15 7.84 33.64
C PRO A 225 -21.77 7.84 34.31
N ALA A 226 -21.73 8.03 35.64
CA ALA A 226 -20.49 8.12 36.41
C ALA A 226 -19.56 6.90 36.23
N GLU A 227 -20.14 5.72 36.03
CA GLU A 227 -19.38 4.48 35.81
C GLU A 227 -18.67 4.46 34.44
N ALA A 228 -19.21 5.15 33.43
CA ALA A 228 -18.56 5.31 32.14
C ALA A 228 -17.31 6.22 32.21
N HIS A 229 -17.13 7.00 33.28
CA HIS A 229 -15.88 7.73 33.50
C HIS A 229 -14.73 6.83 33.96
N LYS A 230 -15.04 5.66 34.55
CA LYS A 230 -14.05 4.76 35.16
C LYS A 230 -13.81 3.50 34.34
N ASP A 231 -14.83 3.07 33.58
CA ASP A 231 -14.75 1.87 32.76
C ASP A 231 -14.81 2.22 31.26
N ARG A 232 -13.71 1.95 30.55
CA ARG A 232 -13.60 2.09 29.10
C ARG A 232 -14.66 1.33 28.32
N LYS A 233 -15.07 0.15 28.79
CA LYS A 233 -16.09 -0.68 28.11
C LYS A 233 -17.47 -0.06 28.26
N LEU A 234 -17.82 0.42 29.45
CA LEU A 234 -19.09 1.12 29.67
C LEU A 234 -19.15 2.42 28.87
N CYS A 235 -18.03 3.15 28.78
CA CYS A 235 -17.91 4.32 27.92
C CYS A 235 -18.10 3.98 26.43
N ALA A 236 -17.51 2.88 25.95
CA ALA A 236 -17.67 2.42 24.57
C ALA A 236 -19.12 2.00 24.29
N GLN A 237 -19.75 1.24 25.19
CA GLN A 237 -21.15 0.85 25.08
C GLN A 237 -22.07 2.08 25.01
N PHE A 238 -21.84 3.09 25.86
CA PHE A 238 -22.57 4.35 25.80
C PHE A 238 -22.41 5.07 24.46
N ILE A 239 -21.19 5.10 23.91
CA ILE A 239 -20.90 5.67 22.59
C ILE A 239 -21.68 4.92 21.51
N ASP A 240 -21.66 3.59 21.52
CA ASP A 240 -22.33 2.75 20.53
C ASP A 240 -23.87 2.93 20.58
N GLU A 241 -24.46 2.96 21.78
CA GLU A 241 -25.88 3.25 21.98
C GLU A 241 -26.26 4.65 21.49
N GLY A 242 -25.40 5.64 21.77
CA GLY A 242 -25.57 7.00 21.28
C GLY A 242 -25.55 7.07 19.76
N LEU A 243 -24.61 6.37 19.12
CA LEU A 243 -24.50 6.26 17.66
C LEU A 243 -25.74 5.60 17.05
N ALA A 244 -26.27 4.55 17.69
CA ALA A 244 -27.49 3.90 17.26
C ALA A 244 -28.74 4.81 17.34
N SER A 245 -28.75 5.81 18.22
CA SER A 245 -29.88 6.74 18.37
C SER A 245 -30.07 7.68 17.19
N GLY A 246 -29.05 7.89 16.34
CA GLY A 246 -29.13 8.72 15.14
C GLY A 246 -29.25 10.24 15.37
N LYS A 247 -29.30 10.68 16.63
CA LYS A 247 -29.44 12.11 17.03
C LYS A 247 -28.11 12.84 17.17
N ILE A 248 -27.00 12.21 16.83
CA ILE A 248 -25.68 12.81 16.94
C ILE A 248 -25.49 13.76 15.74
N PRO A 249 -25.10 15.03 15.96
CA PRO A 249 -24.80 15.93 14.87
C PRO A 249 -23.54 15.46 14.10
N PRO A 250 -23.51 15.62 12.77
CA PRO A 250 -22.35 15.27 11.94
C PRO A 250 -21.06 15.96 12.40
N SER A 251 -19.93 15.35 12.04
CA SER A 251 -18.63 15.98 12.29
C SER A 251 -18.45 17.22 11.42
N LYS A 252 -17.63 18.18 11.87
CA LYS A 252 -17.29 19.38 11.06
C LYS A 252 -16.72 19.01 9.68
N ARG A 253 -15.93 17.93 9.61
CA ARG A 253 -15.36 17.43 8.34
C ARG A 253 -16.43 16.84 7.43
N GLN A 254 -17.38 16.12 8.00
CA GLN A 254 -18.48 15.51 7.25
C GLN A 254 -19.41 16.58 6.69
N LEU A 255 -19.75 17.61 7.49
CA LEU A 255 -20.50 18.77 7.02
C LEU A 255 -19.77 19.52 5.90
N ALA A 256 -18.50 19.88 6.10
CA ALA A 256 -17.72 20.59 5.09
C ALA A 256 -17.60 19.80 3.77
N PHE A 257 -17.54 18.47 3.85
CA PHE A 257 -17.55 17.62 2.67
C PHE A 257 -18.91 17.59 1.98
N ALA A 258 -19.99 17.45 2.75
CA ALA A 258 -21.35 17.50 2.23
C ALA A 258 -21.68 18.87 1.61
N GLU A 259 -21.26 19.98 2.23
CA GLU A 259 -21.39 21.34 1.70
C GLU A 259 -20.65 21.50 0.37
N ARG A 260 -19.41 21.02 0.28
CA ARG A 260 -18.64 21.06 -0.97
C ARG A 260 -19.31 20.24 -2.08
N LEU A 261 -19.85 19.06 -1.76
CA LEU A 261 -20.58 18.23 -2.73
C LEU A 261 -21.90 18.89 -3.15
N ALA A 262 -22.61 19.51 -2.21
CA ALA A 262 -23.83 20.28 -2.47
C ALA A 262 -23.56 21.45 -3.42
N GLU A 263 -22.51 22.23 -3.17
CA GLU A 263 -22.06 23.31 -4.08
C GLU A 263 -21.70 22.78 -5.46
N GLU A 264 -20.95 21.67 -5.54
CA GLU A 264 -20.51 21.07 -6.79
C GLU A 264 -21.67 20.49 -7.61
N THR A 265 -22.68 19.92 -6.94
CA THR A 265 -23.87 19.33 -7.58
C THR A 265 -25.01 20.34 -7.78
N GLY A 266 -24.89 21.56 -7.25
CA GLY A 266 -25.94 22.57 -7.27
C GLY A 266 -27.16 22.23 -6.41
N GLN A 267 -27.04 21.31 -5.46
CA GLN A 267 -28.11 20.90 -4.55
C GLN A 267 -27.96 21.62 -3.20
N ALA A 268 -29.06 22.02 -2.57
CA ALA A 268 -29.01 22.64 -1.24
C ALA A 268 -28.91 21.59 -0.13
N LEU A 269 -28.11 21.87 0.90
CA LEU A 269 -28.01 20.99 2.07
C LEU A 269 -29.29 21.12 2.93
N PRO A 270 -30.08 20.05 3.09
CA PRO A 270 -31.30 20.12 3.88
C PRO A 270 -30.95 20.23 5.38
N PRO A 271 -31.79 20.93 6.19
CA PRO A 271 -31.47 21.24 7.58
C PRO A 271 -31.46 20.00 8.50
N ASP A 272 -32.10 18.90 8.08
CA ASP A 272 -32.06 17.61 8.76
C ASP A 272 -30.66 16.95 8.69
N ALA A 273 -29.95 17.12 7.57
CA ALA A 273 -28.57 16.63 7.41
C ALA A 273 -27.59 17.34 8.37
N ALA A 274 -27.86 18.59 8.76
CA ALA A 274 -27.05 19.31 9.74
C ALA A 274 -27.18 18.78 11.17
N ASN A 275 -28.23 18.02 11.46
CA ASN A 275 -28.59 17.56 12.81
C ASN A 275 -28.37 16.07 13.05
N SER A 276 -28.13 15.28 11.99
CA SER A 276 -27.88 13.85 12.10
C SER A 276 -26.69 13.43 11.24
N ALA A 277 -25.66 12.88 11.87
CA ALA A 277 -24.50 12.31 11.21
C ALA A 277 -24.89 11.21 10.23
N LYS A 278 -25.89 10.40 10.58
CA LYS A 278 -26.42 9.37 9.70
C LYS A 278 -27.07 9.99 8.46
N ARG A 279 -27.97 10.96 8.64
CA ARG A 279 -28.64 11.64 7.52
C ARG A 279 -27.64 12.37 6.62
N CYS A 280 -26.61 12.98 7.21
CA CYS A 280 -25.53 13.63 6.47
C CYS A 280 -24.74 12.64 5.61
N SER A 281 -24.41 11.45 6.13
CA SER A 281 -23.77 10.38 5.35
C SER A 281 -24.66 9.90 4.21
N GLU A 282 -25.94 9.62 4.48
CA GLU A 282 -26.90 9.18 3.46
C GLU A 282 -27.02 10.21 2.33
N LEU A 283 -27.06 11.51 2.68
CA LEU A 283 -27.08 12.59 1.69
C LEU A 283 -25.79 12.65 0.87
N ILE A 284 -24.63 12.47 1.50
CA ILE A 284 -23.33 12.41 0.79
C ILE A 284 -23.36 11.27 -0.23
N ASP A 285 -23.84 10.10 0.17
CA ASP A 285 -23.94 8.94 -0.71
C ASP A 285 -24.91 9.20 -1.88
N GLU A 286 -26.09 9.77 -1.61
CA GLU A 286 -27.06 10.21 -2.63
C GLU A 286 -26.43 11.19 -3.63
N MET A 287 -25.67 12.19 -3.15
CA MET A 287 -24.99 13.19 -3.99
C MET A 287 -23.85 12.59 -4.82
N LEU A 288 -23.10 11.63 -4.25
CA LEU A 288 -22.05 10.93 -4.97
C LEU A 288 -22.60 10.03 -6.08
N GLU A 289 -23.75 9.38 -5.86
CA GLU A 289 -24.44 8.59 -6.87
C GLU A 289 -24.98 9.47 -8.03
N ALA A 290 -25.47 10.66 -7.69
CA ALA A 290 -26.01 11.63 -8.64
C ALA A 290 -24.93 12.42 -9.40
N LYS A 291 -23.66 12.29 -9.01
CA LYS A 291 -22.56 13.02 -9.66
C LYS A 291 -22.32 12.46 -11.06
N PRO A 292 -22.32 13.32 -12.10
CA PRO A 292 -21.97 12.87 -13.45
C PRO A 292 -20.54 12.34 -13.50
N PRO A 293 -20.25 11.34 -14.35
CA PRO A 293 -18.90 10.85 -14.57
C PRO A 293 -17.97 11.97 -15.02
N SER A 294 -16.70 11.90 -14.63
CA SER A 294 -15.68 12.83 -15.12
C SER A 294 -15.44 12.65 -16.61
N ASP A 295 -15.10 13.72 -17.33
CA ASP A 295 -14.70 13.68 -18.75
C ASP A 295 -13.62 12.62 -19.02
N LYS A 296 -12.68 12.41 -18.08
CA LYS A 296 -11.66 11.37 -18.19
C LYS A 296 -12.24 9.97 -18.10
N GLN A 297 -13.21 9.76 -17.21
CA GLN A 297 -13.90 8.47 -17.08
C GLN A 297 -14.73 8.20 -18.34
N LEU A 298 -15.43 9.20 -18.87
CA LEU A 298 -16.20 9.10 -20.11
C LEU A 298 -15.31 8.80 -21.31
N ALA A 299 -14.23 9.54 -21.52
CA ALA A 299 -13.29 9.31 -22.63
C ALA A 299 -12.69 7.89 -22.56
N PHE A 300 -12.39 7.41 -21.35
CA PHE A 300 -11.90 6.04 -21.17
C PHE A 300 -12.99 5.00 -21.47
N ALA A 301 -14.21 5.18 -20.96
CA ALA A 301 -15.34 4.30 -21.24
C ALA A 301 -15.69 4.26 -22.73
N GLU A 302 -15.65 5.40 -23.43
CA GLU A 302 -15.84 5.50 -24.87
C GLU A 302 -14.77 4.72 -25.63
N SER A 303 -13.49 4.91 -25.27
CA SER A 303 -12.39 4.18 -25.92
C SER A 303 -12.50 2.66 -25.76
N LEU A 304 -12.92 2.19 -24.58
CA LEU A 304 -13.15 0.77 -24.31
C LEU A 304 -14.39 0.24 -25.04
N ALA A 305 -15.46 1.03 -25.10
CA ALA A 305 -16.68 0.65 -25.81
C ALA A 305 -16.44 0.53 -27.32
N GLU A 306 -15.71 1.48 -27.91
CA GLU A 306 -15.31 1.46 -29.32
C GLU A 306 -14.43 0.25 -29.62
N ALA A 307 -13.41 -0.01 -28.79
CA ALA A 307 -12.56 -1.20 -28.93
C ALA A 307 -13.36 -2.51 -28.82
N ALA A 308 -14.40 -2.55 -27.98
CA ALA A 308 -15.31 -3.69 -27.84
C ALA A 308 -16.43 -3.74 -28.90
N GLY A 309 -16.51 -2.77 -29.81
CA GLY A 309 -17.57 -2.65 -30.80
C GLY A 309 -18.98 -2.42 -30.21
N ARG A 310 -19.06 -1.87 -28.99
CA ARG A 310 -20.31 -1.57 -28.27
C ARG A 310 -20.54 -0.06 -28.22
N LYS A 311 -21.81 0.36 -28.20
CA LYS A 311 -22.17 1.77 -27.98
C LYS A 311 -22.23 2.08 -26.50
N LEU A 312 -21.83 3.30 -26.13
CA LEU A 312 -21.96 3.79 -24.76
C LEU A 312 -23.45 3.89 -24.37
N PRO A 313 -23.90 3.17 -23.33
CA PRO A 313 -25.27 3.27 -22.84
C PRO A 313 -25.59 4.68 -22.30
N ALA A 314 -26.82 5.15 -22.49
CA ALA A 314 -27.22 6.49 -22.03
C ALA A 314 -27.24 6.65 -20.50
N ASP A 315 -27.38 5.55 -19.76
CA ASP A 315 -27.35 5.53 -18.29
C ASP A 315 -25.94 5.71 -17.72
N VAL A 316 -24.89 5.37 -18.48
CA VAL A 316 -23.49 5.61 -18.11
C VAL A 316 -23.16 7.10 -18.04
N LEU A 317 -23.82 7.93 -18.85
CA LEU A 317 -23.61 9.37 -18.90
C LEU A 317 -24.11 10.12 -17.65
N ASN A 318 -25.00 9.50 -16.87
CA ASN A 318 -25.72 10.17 -15.80
C ASN A 318 -25.17 9.87 -14.39
N SER A 319 -24.24 8.94 -14.24
CA SER A 319 -23.67 8.58 -12.94
C SER A 319 -22.23 8.07 -13.07
N SER A 320 -21.32 8.67 -12.29
CA SER A 320 -19.92 8.24 -12.22
C SER A 320 -19.76 6.77 -11.83
N LYS A 321 -20.64 6.28 -10.96
CA LYS A 321 -20.65 4.87 -10.54
C LYS A 321 -21.08 3.96 -11.69
N ARG A 322 -22.15 4.29 -12.41
CA ARG A 322 -22.60 3.54 -13.59
C ARG A 322 -21.53 3.48 -14.68
N CYS A 323 -20.80 4.59 -14.88
CA CYS A 323 -19.66 4.64 -15.79
C CYS A 323 -18.53 3.71 -15.36
N SER A 324 -18.19 3.71 -14.06
CA SER A 324 -17.17 2.83 -13.50
C SER A 324 -17.56 1.35 -13.61
N ASP A 325 -18.81 1.00 -13.25
CA ASP A 325 -19.33 -0.36 -13.36
C ASP A 325 -19.33 -0.86 -14.82
N PHE A 326 -19.62 0.02 -15.79
CA PHE A 326 -19.57 -0.29 -17.21
C PHE A 326 -18.14 -0.53 -17.70
N ILE A 327 -17.18 0.32 -17.27
CA ILE A 327 -15.75 0.12 -17.54
C ILE A 327 -15.30 -1.23 -17.01
N ASP A 328 -15.64 -1.58 -15.77
CA ASP A 328 -15.25 -2.84 -15.15
C ASP A 328 -15.84 -4.06 -15.87
N GLN A 329 -17.10 -3.98 -16.33
CA GLN A 329 -17.72 -5.02 -17.13
C GLN A 329 -17.03 -5.20 -18.50
N LEU A 330 -16.64 -4.10 -19.15
CA LEU A 330 -15.89 -4.17 -20.40
C LEU A 330 -14.51 -4.77 -20.18
N LEU A 331 -13.78 -4.32 -19.15
CA LEU A 331 -12.46 -4.87 -18.82
C LEU A 331 -12.52 -6.36 -18.44
N ALA A 332 -13.61 -6.81 -17.80
CA ALA A 332 -13.82 -8.21 -17.48
C ALA A 332 -14.03 -9.10 -18.73
N THR A 333 -14.51 -8.51 -19.83
CA THR A 333 -14.80 -9.22 -21.09
C THR A 333 -13.79 -8.91 -22.20
N ALA A 334 -12.87 -7.98 -21.96
CA ALA A 334 -11.87 -7.56 -22.92
C ALA A 334 -10.81 -8.65 -23.16
N PRO A 335 -10.37 -8.81 -24.42
CA PRO A 335 -9.19 -9.61 -24.71
C PRO A 335 -7.95 -8.99 -24.03
N PRO A 336 -6.92 -9.79 -23.72
CA PRO A 336 -5.67 -9.27 -23.20
C PRO A 336 -5.02 -8.34 -24.22
N THR A 337 -4.27 -7.35 -23.72
CA THR A 337 -3.46 -6.49 -24.59
C THR A 337 -2.32 -7.28 -25.23
N ASP A 338 -1.89 -6.89 -26.43
CA ASP A 338 -0.76 -7.55 -27.13
C ASP A 338 0.51 -7.63 -26.26
N SER A 339 0.77 -6.61 -25.44
CA SER A 339 1.87 -6.61 -24.48
C SER A 339 1.70 -7.64 -23.35
N GLN A 340 0.46 -7.87 -22.90
CA GLN A 340 0.19 -8.93 -21.92
C GLN A 340 0.36 -10.31 -22.55
N ILE A 341 -0.10 -10.51 -23.79
CA ILE A 341 0.07 -11.78 -24.52
C ILE A 341 1.56 -12.05 -24.74
N ALA A 342 2.33 -11.08 -25.26
CA ALA A 342 3.76 -11.22 -25.47
C ALA A 342 4.50 -11.56 -24.15
N LEU A 343 4.15 -10.89 -23.06
CA LEU A 343 4.74 -11.19 -21.74
C LEU A 343 4.36 -12.60 -21.23
N ALA A 344 3.13 -13.04 -21.47
CA ALA A 344 2.69 -14.39 -21.12
C ALA A 344 3.41 -15.46 -21.94
N GLU A 345 3.61 -15.22 -23.24
CA GLU A 345 4.36 -16.10 -24.15
C GLU A 345 5.83 -16.21 -23.73
N ASP A 346 6.49 -15.07 -23.47
CA ASP A 346 7.88 -15.04 -23.03
C ASP A 346 8.08 -15.82 -21.72
N LEU A 347 7.21 -15.60 -20.72
CA LEU A 347 7.25 -16.30 -19.44
C LEU A 347 6.94 -17.79 -19.58
N ALA A 348 6.05 -18.17 -20.50
CA ALA A 348 5.72 -19.57 -20.75
C ALA A 348 6.90 -20.33 -21.40
N VAL A 349 7.60 -19.68 -22.34
CA VAL A 349 8.84 -20.21 -22.93
C VAL A 349 9.92 -20.38 -21.86
N GLU A 350 10.12 -19.38 -21.00
CA GLU A 350 11.09 -19.46 -19.90
C GLU A 350 10.77 -20.57 -18.90
N ALA A 351 9.48 -20.74 -18.57
CA ALA A 351 9.01 -21.80 -17.67
C ALA A 351 8.88 -23.19 -18.35
N GLY A 352 9.10 -23.29 -19.66
CA GLY A 352 8.92 -24.53 -20.42
C GLY A 352 7.48 -25.06 -20.43
N ARG A 353 6.48 -24.18 -20.29
CA ARG A 353 5.04 -24.51 -20.31
C ARG A 353 4.38 -24.00 -21.59
N GLU A 354 3.34 -24.69 -22.04
CA GLU A 354 2.51 -24.21 -23.14
C GLU A 354 1.50 -23.16 -22.63
N VAL A 355 1.28 -22.11 -23.43
CA VAL A 355 0.28 -21.07 -23.12
C VAL A 355 -1.11 -21.66 -23.30
N PRO A 356 -1.97 -21.70 -22.26
CA PRO A 356 -3.34 -22.15 -22.39
C PRO A 356 -4.10 -21.28 -23.39
N PRO A 357 -4.98 -21.84 -24.25
CA PRO A 357 -5.70 -21.07 -25.27
C PRO A 357 -6.65 -20.01 -24.68
N GLU A 358 -6.97 -20.10 -23.39
CA GLU A 358 -7.79 -19.12 -22.67
C GLU A 358 -7.04 -17.81 -22.40
N VAL A 359 -5.70 -17.85 -22.37
CA VAL A 359 -4.82 -16.69 -22.17
C VAL A 359 -4.94 -15.70 -23.31
N ASP A 360 -5.16 -16.15 -24.54
CA ASP A 360 -5.28 -15.27 -25.72
C ASP A 360 -6.66 -14.61 -25.84
N VAL A 361 -7.65 -15.10 -25.06
CA VAL A 361 -9.05 -14.71 -25.21
C VAL A 361 -9.52 -13.78 -24.10
N ARG A 362 -8.94 -13.86 -22.89
CA ARG A 362 -9.38 -13.05 -21.73
C ARG A 362 -8.21 -12.41 -21.00
N ALA A 363 -8.25 -11.10 -20.83
CA ALA A 363 -7.24 -10.33 -20.09
C ALA A 363 -7.01 -10.85 -18.66
N LYS A 364 -8.09 -11.29 -17.99
CA LYS A 364 -8.03 -11.87 -16.64
C LYS A 364 -7.33 -13.23 -16.61
N ALA A 365 -7.57 -14.08 -17.60
CA ALA A 365 -6.90 -15.39 -17.70
C ALA A 365 -5.41 -15.22 -18.01
N CYS A 366 -5.08 -14.29 -18.90
CA CYS A 366 -3.70 -13.90 -19.20
C CYS A 366 -2.97 -13.36 -17.95
N SER A 367 -3.59 -12.42 -17.23
CA SER A 367 -3.00 -11.86 -16.01
C SER A 367 -2.79 -12.93 -14.93
N ALA A 368 -3.78 -13.82 -14.73
CA ALA A 368 -3.66 -14.92 -13.77
C ALA A 368 -2.55 -15.92 -14.15
N PHE A 369 -2.42 -16.24 -15.43
CA PHE A 369 -1.36 -17.12 -15.94
C PHE A 369 0.02 -16.48 -15.77
N ILE A 370 0.14 -15.19 -16.07
CA ILE A 370 1.36 -14.40 -15.84
C ILE A 370 1.75 -14.39 -14.35
N ASP A 371 0.78 -14.27 -13.45
CA ASP A 371 1.00 -14.29 -12.00
C ASP A 371 1.39 -15.70 -11.51
N GLU A 372 0.78 -16.75 -12.06
CA GLU A 372 1.12 -18.16 -11.77
C GLU A 372 2.54 -18.52 -12.24
N LEU A 373 2.96 -18.03 -13.41
CA LEU A 373 4.31 -18.20 -13.95
C LEU A 373 5.36 -17.31 -13.28
N ARG A 374 4.91 -16.33 -12.48
CA ARG A 374 5.76 -15.52 -11.60
C ARG A 374 5.49 -15.79 -10.11
N PRO A 375 5.58 -17.05 -9.61
CA PRO A 375 5.47 -17.33 -8.19
C PRO A 375 6.80 -16.94 -7.53
N GLY A 376 7.00 -15.63 -7.41
CA GLY A 376 8.30 -15.05 -7.08
C GLY A 376 8.29 -13.54 -7.26
N GLN A 377 7.57 -13.00 -8.25
CA GLN A 377 7.42 -11.55 -8.41
C GLN A 377 6.16 -10.98 -7.77
N ALA A 378 5.12 -11.76 -7.47
CA ALA A 378 4.03 -11.33 -6.59
C ALA A 378 4.48 -11.37 -5.11
N ALA A 379 5.21 -12.41 -4.73
CA ALA A 379 5.92 -12.48 -3.47
C ALA A 379 7.06 -11.44 -3.39
N ALA A 380 7.77 -11.14 -4.48
CA ALA A 380 8.71 -10.03 -4.51
C ALA A 380 8.00 -8.70 -4.58
N ARG A 381 6.89 -8.45 -5.29
CA ARG A 381 6.17 -7.15 -5.23
C ARG A 381 5.49 -6.91 -3.87
N SER A 382 5.06 -7.96 -3.20
CA SER A 382 4.62 -7.92 -1.79
C SER A 382 5.78 -7.84 -0.80
N ARG A 383 7.01 -8.23 -1.18
CA ARG A 383 8.24 -8.07 -0.38
C ARG A 383 9.11 -6.88 -0.79
N THR A 384 8.84 -6.23 -1.92
CA THR A 384 9.55 -5.06 -2.47
C THR A 384 8.68 -3.81 -2.41
N SER A 385 7.46 -3.90 -1.86
CA SER A 385 6.83 -2.78 -1.15
C SER A 385 7.31 -2.67 0.31
N LYS A 386 8.14 -3.61 0.76
CA LYS A 386 8.95 -3.48 1.98
C LYS A 386 10.43 -3.35 1.61
N VAL A 387 10.75 -2.38 0.76
CA VAL A 387 12.07 -1.74 0.86
C VAL A 387 12.07 -1.02 2.20
N SER A 388 12.62 -1.69 3.20
CA SER A 388 13.06 -1.10 4.46
C SER A 388 14.14 -0.08 4.13
N GLY A 389 13.72 1.14 3.83
CA GLY A 389 14.59 2.21 3.38
C GLY A 389 13.78 3.41 2.89
N ALA A 390 13.52 4.34 3.81
CA ALA A 390 13.26 5.75 3.52
C ALA A 390 12.14 6.08 2.51
N SER A 391 10.98 5.43 2.59
CA SER A 391 9.79 6.08 2.03
C SER A 391 9.50 7.35 2.84
N PRO A 392 9.39 8.54 2.22
CA PRO A 392 9.06 9.75 2.94
C PRO A 392 7.66 9.61 3.54
N PRO A 393 7.42 10.15 4.75
CA PRO A 393 6.11 10.10 5.37
C PRO A 393 5.09 10.80 4.47
N THR A 394 3.89 10.22 4.38
CA THR A 394 2.81 10.88 3.63
C THR A 394 2.43 12.21 4.25
N ASP A 395 1.98 13.18 3.44
CA ASP A 395 1.59 14.51 3.90
C ASP A 395 0.54 14.49 5.02
N LYS A 396 -0.35 13.48 5.00
CA LYS A 396 -1.33 13.26 6.07
C LYS A 396 -0.69 12.83 7.38
N GLN A 397 0.36 12.02 7.34
CA GLN A 397 1.11 11.60 8.53
C GLN A 397 1.92 12.77 9.10
N LEU A 398 2.60 13.57 8.27
CA LEU A 398 3.36 14.73 8.73
C LEU A 398 2.49 15.79 9.39
N LYS A 399 1.39 16.18 8.74
CA LYS A 399 0.44 17.14 9.33
C LYS A 399 -0.13 16.64 10.66
N PHE A 400 -0.32 15.34 10.80
CA PHE A 400 -0.79 14.75 12.04
C PHE A 400 0.30 14.70 13.12
N ALA A 401 1.55 14.40 12.74
CA ALA A 401 2.70 14.44 13.62
C ALA A 401 3.01 15.87 14.11
N GLU A 402 2.96 16.86 13.23
CA GLU A 402 3.12 18.29 13.55
C GLU A 402 2.02 18.80 14.48
N ASP A 403 0.76 18.40 14.26
CA ASP A 403 -0.36 18.73 15.18
C ASP A 403 -0.14 18.11 16.58
N LEU A 404 0.36 16.86 16.65
CA LEU A 404 0.69 16.22 17.93
C LEU A 404 1.89 16.90 18.61
N ALA A 405 2.93 17.26 17.86
CA ALA A 405 4.12 17.94 18.35
C ALA A 405 3.78 19.33 18.88
N GLY A 406 2.99 20.11 18.12
CA GLY A 406 2.51 21.44 18.50
C GLY A 406 1.63 21.41 19.75
N ARG A 407 0.74 20.43 19.89
CA ARG A 407 -0.08 20.26 21.11
C ARG A 407 0.74 19.90 22.34
N ALA A 408 1.86 19.20 22.16
CA ALA A 408 2.76 18.84 23.24
C ALA A 408 3.84 19.92 23.50
N GLY A 409 3.91 20.97 22.70
CA GLY A 409 4.94 22.01 22.79
C GLY A 409 6.35 21.51 22.45
N ILE A 410 6.46 20.42 21.69
CA ILE A 410 7.73 19.80 21.29
C ILE A 410 7.88 19.97 19.77
N GLN A 411 9.10 20.19 19.29
CA GLN A 411 9.36 20.21 17.85
C GLN A 411 9.38 18.80 17.29
N LEU A 412 8.78 18.62 16.11
CA LEU A 412 8.76 17.34 15.44
C LEU A 412 10.20 16.94 15.07
N PRO A 413 10.72 15.77 15.52
CA PRO A 413 12.08 15.37 15.23
C PRO A 413 12.36 15.26 13.74
N ASP A 414 13.56 15.64 13.32
CA ASP A 414 13.94 15.67 11.89
C ASP A 414 13.87 14.28 11.24
N ASP A 415 14.10 13.22 12.02
CA ASP A 415 13.95 11.85 11.51
C ASP A 415 12.49 11.53 11.17
N ALA A 416 11.53 12.06 11.92
CA ALA A 416 10.10 11.99 11.63
C ALA A 416 9.69 12.77 10.37
N HIS A 417 10.49 13.77 9.95
CA HIS A 417 10.31 14.41 8.65
C HIS A 417 10.86 13.58 7.49
N ALA A 418 11.93 12.82 7.73
CA ALA A 418 12.68 12.10 6.70
C ALA A 418 12.13 10.71 6.38
N SER A 419 11.53 10.00 7.35
CA SER A 419 11.07 8.63 7.16
C SER A 419 9.63 8.42 7.62
N GLN A 420 8.85 7.78 6.77
CA GLN A 420 7.50 7.32 7.10
C GLN A 420 7.47 6.49 8.37
N GLU A 421 8.48 5.64 8.58
CA GLU A 421 8.60 4.83 9.79
C GLU A 421 8.97 5.67 11.01
N ALA A 422 9.84 6.66 10.87
CA ALA A 422 10.18 7.57 11.98
C ALA A 422 9.01 8.50 12.33
N CYS A 423 8.25 8.98 11.34
CA CYS A 423 7.04 9.76 11.53
C CYS A 423 5.96 8.93 12.23
N SER A 424 5.77 7.68 11.78
CA SER A 424 4.82 6.75 12.41
C SER A 424 5.25 6.42 13.84
N ARG A 425 6.54 6.16 14.07
CA ARG A 425 7.10 5.95 15.43
C ARG A 425 6.90 7.17 16.33
N PHE A 426 7.13 8.39 15.83
CA PHE A 426 6.87 9.61 16.58
C PHE A 426 5.38 9.78 16.89
N ILE A 427 4.50 9.56 15.91
CA ILE A 427 3.04 9.60 16.12
C ILE A 427 2.63 8.58 17.18
N ASP A 428 3.14 7.36 17.13
CA ASP A 428 2.83 6.30 18.08
C ASP A 428 3.41 6.59 19.47
N GLU A 429 4.60 7.18 19.55
CA GLU A 429 5.22 7.64 20.79
C GLU A 429 4.45 8.79 21.42
N MET A 430 3.98 9.78 20.65
CA MET A 430 3.16 10.88 21.13
C MET A 430 1.75 10.42 21.52
N ARG A 431 1.19 9.42 20.83
CA ARG A 431 -0.09 8.79 21.19
C ARG A 431 0.03 7.90 22.43
N GLY A 432 1.15 7.23 22.63
CA GLY A 432 1.45 6.41 23.81
C GLY A 432 1.91 7.23 25.03
N GLY A 433 2.60 8.35 24.80
CA GLY A 433 3.12 9.27 25.81
C GLY A 433 2.03 10.07 26.52
N SER A 434 0.86 10.25 25.89
CA SER A 434 -0.32 10.84 26.54
C SER A 434 -0.87 9.98 27.71
N GLN A 435 -0.43 8.73 27.88
CA GLN A 435 -0.71 7.90 29.08
C GLN A 435 0.39 7.99 30.16
N ARG A 436 1.47 8.73 29.93
CA ARG A 436 2.53 8.99 30.90
C ARG A 436 2.74 10.49 31.12
N ALA A 437 1.76 11.12 31.76
CA ALA A 437 1.95 12.37 32.50
C ALA A 437 1.36 12.15 33.90
N ALA A 438 1.99 12.41 35.04
CA ALA A 438 3.24 13.07 35.40
C ALA A 438 3.70 12.45 36.75
N PRO A 439 4.95 12.63 37.22
CA PRO A 439 5.25 12.38 38.63
C PRO A 439 4.39 13.32 39.47
N ARG A 440 3.48 12.76 40.26
CA ARG A 440 2.69 13.50 41.24
C ARG A 440 3.66 14.15 42.22
N LEU A 441 3.78 15.47 42.17
CA LEU A 441 4.34 16.22 43.29
C LEU A 441 3.50 15.90 44.53
N PRO A 442 4.11 15.59 45.68
CA PRO A 442 3.37 15.27 46.88
C PRO A 442 2.56 16.50 47.30
N TRP A 443 1.25 16.30 47.37
CA TRP A 443 0.29 17.23 47.93
C TRP A 443 0.59 17.42 49.42
N SER A 444 0.99 18.64 49.81
CA SER A 444 1.09 19.07 51.21
C SER A 444 -0.25 19.67 51.65
N PRO A 445 -0.92 19.12 52.68
CA PRO A 445 -2.09 19.73 53.29
C PRO A 445 -1.66 20.56 54.50
N SER A 446 -1.74 21.90 54.40
CA SER A 446 -1.98 22.88 55.48
C SER A 446 -1.60 24.29 54.99
N GLY A 447 -2.31 25.36 55.31
CA GLY A 447 -3.34 25.51 56.32
C GLY A 447 -4.18 26.77 56.13
N LYS A 448 -5.33 26.72 56.79
CA LYS A 448 -6.05 27.89 57.28
C LYS A 448 -5.18 28.55 58.34
N GLN A 449 -4.93 29.86 58.20
CA GLN A 449 -5.33 30.88 59.16
C GLN A 449 -5.21 32.26 58.50
#